data_AF-A0A968BRG3-F1
#
_entry.id   AF-A0A968BRG3-F1
#
_cell.length_a   1.000
_cell.length_b   1.000
_cell.length_c   1.000
_cell.angle_alpha   90.00
_cell.angle_beta   90.00
_cell.angle_gamma   90.00
#
_symmetry.space_group_name_H-M   'P 1'
#
loop_
_entity.id
_entity.type
_entity.pdbx_description
1 polymer ?
#
loop_
_entity_poly.entity_id
_entity_poly.type
_entity_poly.pdbx_seq_one_letter_code
_entity_poly.pdbx_strand_id
1 'polypeptide(L)'
;MAEHLQALGFRPSTQAIQPRRTILVDLTADQEELLRRMKQKTRYNVRLAARKGVTVRAGSETDLASFYDLMETTAQRDGFGIHTRA
;
A
#
# COMPACT_ATOMS: atom_id res chain seq x y z
N MET A 1 5.44 -10.60 -25.10
CA MET A 1 4.64 -9.35 -24.98
C MET A 1 5.40 -8.13 -25.50
N ALA A 2 6.58 -7.79 -24.97
CA ALA A 2 7.35 -6.63 -25.43
C ALA A 2 7.70 -6.67 -26.94
N GLU A 3 8.18 -7.82 -27.43
CA GLU A 3 8.49 -8.03 -28.85
C GLU A 3 7.26 -7.87 -29.76
N HIS A 4 6.10 -8.34 -29.29
CA HIS A 4 4.84 -8.21 -30.02
C HIS A 4 4.41 -6.74 -30.13
N LEU A 5 4.52 -5.97 -29.05
CA LEU A 5 4.22 -4.54 -29.05
C LEU A 5 5.18 -3.75 -29.96
N GLN A 6 6.46 -4.12 -29.98
CA GLN A 6 7.45 -3.51 -30.88
C GLN A 6 7.15 -3.81 -32.35
N ALA A 7 6.75 -5.04 -32.69
CA ALA A 7 6.34 -5.41 -34.04
C ALA A 7 5.12 -4.59 -34.53
N LEU A 8 4.26 -4.14 -33.61
CA LEU A 8 3.13 -3.25 -33.88
C LEU A 8 3.52 -1.75 -33.92
N GLY A 9 4.81 -1.42 -33.81
CA GLY A 9 5.32 -0.05 -33.89
C GLY A 9 5.28 0.73 -32.57
N PHE A 10 4.84 0.13 -31.46
CA PHE A 10 4.90 0.78 -30.15
C PHE A 10 6.36 0.93 -29.68
N ARG A 11 6.63 2.06 -29.01
CA ARG A 11 7.95 2.36 -28.45
C ARG A 11 7.81 2.59 -26.95
N PRO A 12 8.77 2.11 -26.13
CA PRO A 12 8.78 2.45 -24.70
C PRO A 12 8.83 3.97 -24.50
N SER A 13 7.98 4.47 -23.61
CA SER A 13 8.06 5.86 -23.16
C SER A 13 9.35 6.07 -22.35
N THR A 14 10.00 7.21 -22.53
CA THR A 14 11.13 7.64 -21.69
C THR A 14 10.67 8.01 -20.28
N GLN A 15 9.39 8.34 -20.11
CA GLN A 15 8.76 8.62 -18.83
C GLN A 15 7.89 7.45 -18.38
N ALA A 16 8.13 6.96 -17.17
CA ALA A 16 7.23 6.05 -16.48
C ALA A 16 6.36 6.85 -15.50
N ILE A 17 5.05 6.91 -15.75
CA ILE A 17 4.10 7.55 -14.82
C ILE A 17 3.94 6.67 -13.56
N GLN A 18 3.89 5.35 -13.76
CA GLN A 18 3.76 4.39 -12.66
C GLN A 18 5.14 3.91 -12.19
N PRO A 19 5.31 3.63 -10.88
CA PRO A 19 6.52 3.00 -10.36
C PRO A 19 6.83 1.68 -11.08
N ARG A 20 8.08 1.52 -11.54
CA ARG A 20 8.53 0.31 -12.24
C ARG A 20 8.89 -0.85 -11.31
N ARG A 21 8.96 -0.59 -10.00
CA ARG A 21 9.31 -1.56 -8.97
C ARG A 21 8.26 -1.46 -7.88
N THR A 22 7.60 -2.57 -7.60
CA THR A 22 6.51 -2.68 -6.64
C THR A 22 6.77 -3.89 -5.75
N ILE A 23 6.31 -3.82 -4.51
CA ILE A 23 6.31 -4.96 -3.60
C ILE A 23 4.99 -5.71 -3.79
N LEU A 24 5.07 -6.95 -4.23
CA LEU A 24 3.91 -7.82 -4.37
C LEU A 24 3.88 -8.80 -3.20
N VAL A 25 2.72 -8.89 -2.54
CA VAL A 25 2.46 -9.88 -1.50
C VAL A 25 1.47 -10.89 -2.06
N ASP A 26 1.94 -12.12 -2.27
CA ASP A 26 1.09 -13.24 -2.69
C ASP A 26 0.24 -13.73 -1.50
N LEU A 27 -1.09 -13.61 -1.64
CA LEU A 27 -2.08 -13.95 -0.62
C LEU A 27 -2.72 -15.33 -0.83
N THR A 28 -2.20 -16.16 -1.73
CA THR A 28 -2.74 -17.51 -1.99
C THR A 28 -2.52 -18.49 -0.83
N ALA A 29 -1.57 -18.19 0.06
CA ALA A 29 -1.27 -18.99 1.24
C ALA A 29 -2.20 -18.66 2.41
N ASP A 30 -2.30 -19.57 3.38
CA ASP A 30 -3.02 -19.33 4.62
C ASP A 30 -2.37 -18.25 5.51
N GLN A 31 -3.14 -17.75 6.48
CA GLN A 31 -2.71 -16.66 7.36
C GLN A 31 -1.45 -16.99 8.17
N GLU A 32 -1.25 -18.25 8.58
CA GLU A 32 -0.08 -18.63 9.37
C GLU A 32 1.19 -18.58 8.52
N GLU A 33 1.13 -19.13 7.32
CA GLU A 33 2.20 -19.08 6.32
C GLU A 33 2.51 -17.63 5.92
N LEU A 34 1.49 -16.80 5.67
CA LEU A 34 1.68 -15.38 5.38
C LEU A 34 2.41 -14.65 6.51
N LEU A 35 2.04 -14.92 7.76
CA LEU A 35 2.75 -14.35 8.90
C LEU A 35 4.19 -14.86 8.96
N ARG A 36 4.44 -16.17 8.78
CA ARG A 36 5.79 -16.76 8.83
C ARG A 36 6.76 -16.12 7.84
N ARG A 37 6.28 -15.71 6.65
CA ARG A 37 7.07 -14.98 5.64
C ARG A 37 7.55 -13.59 6.08
N MET A 38 6.87 -12.95 7.03
CA MET A 38 7.25 -11.63 7.52
C MET A 38 8.48 -11.70 8.44
N LYS A 39 9.27 -10.62 8.50
CA LYS A 39 10.33 -10.48 9.51
C LYS A 39 9.77 -10.60 10.94
N GLN A 40 10.57 -11.14 11.86
CA GLN A 40 10.14 -11.37 13.25
C GLN A 40 9.56 -10.12 13.92
N LYS A 41 10.19 -8.94 13.74
CA LYS A 41 9.70 -7.66 14.29
C LYS A 41 8.30 -7.31 13.77
N THR A 42 8.03 -7.54 12.49
CA THR A 42 6.71 -7.31 11.89
C THR A 42 5.65 -8.21 12.53
N ARG A 43 5.91 -9.52 12.61
CA ARG A 43 4.98 -10.47 13.27
C ARG A 43 4.72 -10.09 14.73
N TYR A 44 5.75 -9.68 15.45
CA TYR A 44 5.64 -9.22 16.83
C TYR A 44 4.74 -7.99 16.95
N ASN A 45 4.95 -6.97 16.09
CA ASN A 45 4.18 -5.73 16.11
C ASN A 45 2.70 -5.95 15.77
N VAL A 46 2.38 -6.80 14.80
CA VAL A 46 0.99 -7.15 14.46
C VAL A 46 0.27 -7.75 15.68
N ARG A 47 0.90 -8.72 16.35
CA ARG A 47 0.34 -9.32 17.58
C ARG A 47 0.27 -8.34 18.73
N LEU A 48 1.24 -7.42 18.83
CA LEU A 48 1.26 -6.39 19.86
C LEU A 48 0.09 -5.40 19.70
N ALA A 49 -0.23 -4.99 18.47
CA ALA A 49 -1.37 -4.11 18.20
C ALA A 49 -2.68 -4.75 18.68
N ALA A 50 -2.91 -6.02 18.37
CA ALA A 50 -4.08 -6.76 18.83
C ALA A 50 -4.15 -6.82 20.38
N ARG A 51 -3.03 -7.12 21.06
CA ARG A 51 -2.97 -7.11 22.54
C ARG A 51 -3.21 -5.72 23.15
N LYS A 52 -2.92 -4.65 22.40
CA LYS A 52 -3.19 -3.26 22.81
C LYS A 52 -4.64 -2.83 22.53
N GLY A 53 -5.51 -3.74 22.08
CA GLY A 53 -6.92 -3.44 21.83
C GLY A 53 -7.18 -2.73 20.50
N VAL A 54 -6.23 -2.72 19.57
CA VAL A 54 -6.46 -2.18 18.23
C VAL A 54 -7.43 -3.08 17.49
N THR A 55 -8.53 -2.50 17.01
CA THR A 55 -9.54 -3.16 16.18
C THR A 55 -9.53 -2.58 14.76
N VAL A 56 -10.03 -3.33 13.79
CA VAL A 56 -10.11 -2.93 12.38
C VAL A 56 -11.52 -3.25 11.87
N ARG A 57 -12.10 -2.33 11.09
CA ARG A 57 -13.38 -2.52 10.39
C ARG A 57 -13.28 -1.97 8.98
N ALA A 58 -14.17 -2.42 8.09
CA ALA A 58 -14.36 -1.75 6.81
C ALA A 58 -14.84 -0.30 7.07
N GLY A 59 -14.27 0.64 6.32
CA GLY A 59 -14.67 2.04 6.35
C GLY A 59 -15.82 2.33 5.38
N SER A 60 -16.45 3.49 5.56
CA SER A 60 -17.43 4.06 4.63
C SER A 60 -17.08 5.52 4.30
N GLU A 61 -17.89 6.18 3.48
CA GLU A 61 -17.71 7.60 3.14
C GLU A 61 -17.66 8.51 4.37
N THR A 62 -18.35 8.15 5.46
CA THR A 62 -18.34 8.94 6.70
C THR A 62 -16.97 8.95 7.38
N ASP A 63 -16.09 8.01 7.05
CA ASP A 63 -14.74 7.92 7.60
C ASP A 63 -13.71 8.76 6.81
N LEU A 64 -14.10 9.31 5.65
CA LEU A 64 -13.18 10.05 4.77
C LEU A 64 -12.60 11.30 5.44
N ALA A 65 -13.40 11.99 6.25
CA ALA A 65 -12.95 13.17 6.99
C ALA A 65 -11.77 12.80 7.92
N SER A 66 -11.94 11.76 8.73
CA SER A 66 -10.91 11.24 9.64
C SER A 66 -9.69 10.71 8.90
N PHE A 67 -9.88 10.03 7.76
CA PHE A 67 -8.77 9.56 6.92
C PHE A 67 -7.94 10.74 6.38
N TYR A 68 -8.60 11.82 5.95
CA TYR A 68 -7.93 13.01 5.45
C TYR A 68 -7.09 13.69 6.54
N ASP A 69 -7.63 13.83 7.76
CA ASP A 69 -6.90 14.43 8.88
C ASP A 69 -5.62 13.63 9.23
N LEU A 70 -5.69 12.29 9.13
CA LEU A 70 -4.52 11.41 9.27
C LEU A 70 -3.50 11.59 8.12
N MET A 71 -3.97 11.75 6.89
CA MET A 71 -3.12 12.02 5.73
C MET A 71 -2.41 13.36 5.85
N GLU A 72 -3.08 14.42 6.28
CA GLU A 72 -2.49 15.75 6.50
C GLU A 72 -1.39 15.69 7.57
N THR A 73 -1.67 15.05 8.71
CA THR A 73 -0.68 14.85 9.77
C THR A 73 0.56 14.10 9.27
N THR A 74 0.35 13.05 8.46
CA THR A 74 1.43 12.23 7.90
C THR A 74 2.24 13.02 6.86
N ALA A 75 1.57 13.77 5.98
CA ALA A 75 2.15 14.60 4.94
C ALA A 75 3.02 15.72 5.52
N GLN A 76 2.54 16.40 6.57
CA GLN A 76 3.31 17.42 7.27
C GLN A 76 4.55 16.84 7.94
N ARG A 77 4.43 15.66 8.57
CA ARG A 77 5.57 15.00 9.23
C ARG A 77 6.63 14.54 8.24
N ASP A 78 6.21 13.97 7.11
CA ASP A 78 7.11 13.26 6.19
C ASP A 78 7.45 14.10 4.93
N GLY A 79 6.85 15.28 4.77
CA GLY A 79 7.20 16.28 3.75
C GLY A 79 6.72 15.98 2.33
N PHE A 80 5.52 15.43 2.15
CA PHE A 80 4.95 15.12 0.83
C PHE A 80 3.59 15.80 0.58
N GLY A 81 3.23 16.00 -0.69
CA GLY A 81 1.94 16.58 -1.08
C GLY A 81 0.80 15.57 -1.05
N ILE A 82 -0.40 16.02 -0.65
CA ILE A 82 -1.64 15.23 -0.68
C ILE A 82 -2.65 15.88 -1.62
N HIS A 83 -3.60 15.08 -2.10
CA HIS A 83 -4.73 15.59 -2.89
C HIS A 83 -5.62 16.51 -2.04
N THR A 84 -6.32 17.44 -2.70
CA THR A 84 -7.27 18.33 -2.04
C THR A 84 -8.42 17.55 -1.43
N ARG A 85 -8.96 18.04 -0.30
CA ARG A 85 -10.17 17.50 0.30
C ARG A 85 -11.33 17.58 -0.70
N ALA A 86 -12.12 16.51 -0.77
CA ALA A 86 -13.37 16.48 -1.55
C ALA A 86 -14.47 17.29 -0.85
#